data_AF-A0A4R4GD06-F1
#
_entry.id   AF-A0A4R4GD06-F1
#
_cell.length_a   1.000
_cell.length_b   1.000
_cell.length_c   1.000
_cell.angle_alpha   90.00
_cell.angle_beta   90.00
_cell.angle_gamma   90.00
#
_symmetry.space_group_name_H-M   'P 1'
#
loop_
_entity.id
_entity.type
_entity.pdbx_description
1 polymer ?
#
loop_
_entity_poly.entity_id
_entity_poly.type
_entity_poly.pdbx_seq_one_letter_code
_entity_poly.pdbx_strand_id
1 'polypeptide(L)'
;MENSIQIHGIRNMLSHSGCPEDLQESYLQFLQTGGQQVQIVRGEVFMMFEKEVQYRKRRNEEMKGTVTFRKDTKDGAEEYNTGVFIGMEFIQCCFNHGIPAWVLNVRRVHGEVVEVVVKFG
;
A
#
# COMPACT_ATOMS: atom_id res chain seq x y z
N MET A 1 23.63 0.25 0.16
CA MET A 1 23.37 1.35 1.10
C MET A 1 22.08 2.11 0.76
N GLU A 2 21.82 2.45 -0.51
CA GLU A 2 20.55 3.09 -0.91
C GLU A 2 19.32 2.22 -0.64
N ASN A 3 19.35 0.93 -0.99
CA ASN A 3 18.23 0.00 -0.73
C ASN A 3 17.89 -0.12 0.76
N SER A 4 18.87 -0.09 1.67
CA SER A 4 18.63 -0.19 3.11
C SER A 4 18.01 1.09 3.69
N ILE A 5 18.38 2.26 3.16
CA ILE A 5 17.79 3.55 3.58
C ILE A 5 16.34 3.63 3.09
N GLN A 6 16.07 3.21 1.86
CA GLN A 6 14.71 3.16 1.32
C GLN A 6 13.81 2.21 2.12
N ILE A 7 14.28 0.98 2.41
CA ILE A 7 13.53 0.00 3.21
C ILE A 7 13.25 0.50 4.63
N HIS A 8 14.20 1.18 5.27
CA HIS A 8 13.98 1.76 6.59
C HIS A 8 12.93 2.89 6.55
N GLY A 9 12.97 3.74 5.51
CA GLY A 9 11.95 4.78 5.30
C GLY A 9 10.55 4.20 5.10
N ILE A 10 10.43 3.14 4.29
CA ILE A 10 9.16 2.43 4.05
C ILE A 10 8.62 1.83 5.34
N ARG A 11 9.47 1.15 6.13
CA ARG A 11 9.07 0.61 7.43
C ARG A 11 8.51 1.70 8.35
N ASN A 12 9.20 2.84 8.44
CA ASN A 12 8.75 3.93 9.29
C ASN A 12 7.38 4.44 8.84
N MET A 13 7.19 4.68 7.54
CA MET A 13 5.88 5.10 7.00
C MET A 13 4.77 4.11 7.31
N LEU A 14 4.98 2.81 7.09
CA LEU A 14 3.95 1.80 7.37
C LEU A 14 3.67 1.64 8.87
N SER A 15 4.68 1.79 9.72
CA SER A 15 4.47 1.81 11.17
C SER A 15 3.60 3.01 11.60
N HIS A 16 3.84 4.19 11.03
CA HIS A 16 3.04 5.39 11.33
C HIS A 16 1.59 5.30 10.84
N SER A 17 1.30 4.48 9.82
CA SER A 17 -0.08 4.23 9.38
C SER A 17 -0.83 3.23 10.25
N GLY A 18 -0.18 2.62 11.25
CA GLY A 18 -0.78 1.54 12.05
C GLY A 18 -0.87 0.21 11.31
N CYS A 19 -0.06 0.01 10.26
CA CYS A 19 0.02 -1.28 9.57
C CYS A 19 0.54 -2.36 10.53
N PRO A 20 -0.04 -3.58 10.57
CA PRO A 20 0.46 -4.66 11.42
C PRO A 20 1.90 -5.05 11.08
N GLU A 21 2.71 -5.32 12.11
CA GLU A 21 4.15 -5.59 11.96
C GLU A 21 4.45 -6.80 11.06
N ASP A 22 3.70 -7.90 11.21
CA ASP A 22 3.84 -9.09 10.37
C ASP A 22 3.57 -8.82 8.89
N LEU A 23 2.60 -7.93 8.60
CA LEU A 23 2.29 -7.51 7.25
C LEU A 23 3.36 -6.58 6.68
N GLN A 24 3.93 -5.69 7.51
CA GLN A 24 5.07 -4.88 7.14
C GLN A 24 6.27 -5.77 6.77
N GLU A 25 6.60 -6.75 7.61
CA GLU A 25 7.70 -7.68 7.37
C GLU A 25 7.51 -8.47 6.07
N SER A 26 6.31 -9.01 5.86
CA SER A 26 5.96 -9.73 4.62
C SER A 26 6.16 -8.85 3.38
N TYR A 27 5.70 -7.59 3.43
CA TYR A 27 5.87 -6.65 2.34
C TYR A 27 7.34 -6.24 2.12
N LEU A 28 8.11 -6.01 3.19
CA LEU A 28 9.53 -5.67 3.09
C LEU A 28 10.36 -6.83 2.54
N GLN A 29 10.06 -8.06 2.94
CA GLN A 29 10.69 -9.26 2.39
C GLN A 29 10.40 -9.37 0.88
N PHE A 30 9.16 -9.14 0.49
CA PHE A 30 8.74 -9.12 -0.91
C PHE A 30 9.47 -8.06 -1.75
N LEU A 31 9.73 -6.87 -1.20
CA LEU A 31 10.56 -5.86 -1.86
C LEU A 31 12.02 -6.32 -2.00
N GLN A 32 12.57 -6.99 -0.99
CA GLN A 32 13.96 -7.44 -0.97
C GLN A 32 14.24 -8.62 -1.91
N THR A 33 13.27 -9.51 -2.12
CA THR A 33 13.42 -10.64 -3.05
C THR A 33 13.29 -10.23 -4.52
N GLY A 34 13.21 -8.93 -4.81
CA GLY A 34 13.16 -8.42 -6.17
C GLY A 34 11.87 -8.79 -6.88
N GLY A 35 10.75 -8.86 -6.15
CA GLY A 35 9.42 -9.12 -6.71
C GLY A 35 9.19 -8.26 -7.96
N GLN A 36 9.38 -8.86 -9.14
CA GLN A 36 9.38 -8.16 -10.43
C GLN A 36 8.03 -7.49 -10.76
N GLN A 37 6.98 -7.82 -10.00
CA GLN A 37 5.63 -7.26 -10.16
C GLN A 37 5.41 -5.94 -9.39
N VAL A 38 6.32 -5.51 -8.50
CA VAL A 38 6.13 -4.27 -7.70
C VAL A 38 6.28 -3.01 -8.52
N GLN A 39 7.18 -2.99 -9.50
CA GLN A 39 7.43 -1.76 -10.27
C GLN A 39 6.23 -1.37 -11.12
N ILE A 40 5.55 -2.36 -11.72
CA ILE A 40 4.33 -2.13 -12.51
C ILE A 40 3.22 -1.63 -11.59
N VAL A 41 3.00 -2.32 -10.46
CA VAL A 41 2.00 -1.94 -9.46
C VAL A 41 2.25 -0.53 -8.90
N ARG A 42 3.49 -0.21 -8.49
CA ARG A 42 3.87 1.11 -7.97
C ARG A 42 3.61 2.19 -9.01
N GLY A 43 3.97 1.93 -10.27
CA GLY A 43 3.72 2.86 -11.38
C GLY A 43 2.24 3.13 -11.59
N GLU A 44 1.40 2.09 -11.59
CA GLU A 44 -0.05 2.22 -11.76
C GLU A 44 -0.72 2.95 -10.58
N VAL A 45 -0.36 2.61 -9.34
CA VAL A 45 -0.88 3.28 -8.13
C VAL A 45 -0.48 4.75 -8.14
N PHE A 46 0.78 5.06 -8.45
CA PHE A 46 1.25 6.44 -8.54
C PHE A 46 0.47 7.23 -9.61
N MET A 47 0.31 6.68 -10.81
CA MET A 47 -0.46 7.32 -11.88
C MET A 47 -1.93 7.53 -11.51
N MET A 48 -2.56 6.55 -10.85
CA MET A 48 -3.93 6.67 -10.37
C MET A 48 -4.04 7.79 -9.32
N PHE A 49 -3.11 7.82 -8.36
CA PHE A 49 -3.09 8.81 -7.29
C PHE A 49 -2.89 10.22 -7.84
N GLU A 50 -1.94 10.43 -8.74
CA GLU A 50 -1.71 11.71 -9.42
C GLU A 50 -2.97 12.21 -10.14
N LYS A 51 -3.65 11.32 -10.89
CA LYS A 51 -4.91 11.68 -11.56
C LYS A 51 -5.98 12.12 -10.56
N GLU A 52 -6.11 11.43 -9.44
CA GLU A 52 -7.08 11.75 -8.38
C GLU A 52 -6.73 13.08 -7.71
N VAL A 53 -5.46 13.32 -7.37
CA VAL A 53 -4.97 14.60 -6.83
C VAL A 53 -5.32 15.75 -7.76
N GLN A 54 -5.03 15.62 -9.06
CA GLN A 54 -5.36 16.65 -10.05
C GLN A 54 -6.87 16.83 -10.22
N TYR A 55 -7.65 15.74 -10.17
CA TYR A 55 -9.10 15.80 -10.25
C TYR A 55 -9.69 16.61 -9.08
N ARG A 56 -9.29 16.30 -7.85
CA ARG A 56 -9.78 17.02 -6.67
C ARG A 56 -9.32 18.47 -6.61
N LYS A 57 -8.08 18.74 -7.01
CA LYS A 57 -7.56 20.11 -7.13
C LYS A 57 -8.41 20.99 -8.06
N ARG A 58 -8.83 20.46 -9.22
CA ARG A 58 -9.70 21.20 -10.16
C ARG A 58 -11.09 21.48 -9.60
N ARG A 59 -11.51 20.73 -8.58
CA ARG A 59 -12.83 20.83 -7.94
C ARG A 59 -12.79 21.53 -6.58
N ASN A 60 -11.60 21.95 -6.13
CA ASN A 60 -11.38 22.48 -4.80
C ASN A 60 -11.85 21.52 -3.68
N GLU A 61 -11.61 20.23 -3.88
CA GLU A 61 -11.95 19.16 -2.95
C GLU A 61 -10.68 18.62 -2.24
N GLU A 62 -10.81 18.19 -1.00
CA GLU A 62 -9.72 17.59 -0.24
C GLU A 62 -9.43 16.15 -0.69
N MET A 63 -8.17 15.73 -0.69
CA MET A 63 -7.77 14.33 -0.86
C MET A 63 -8.03 13.52 0.41
N LYS A 64 -9.24 12.99 0.53
CA LYS A 64 -9.65 12.12 1.64
C LYS A 64 -10.60 11.01 1.23
N GLY A 65 -10.58 9.89 1.96
CA GLY A 65 -11.50 8.80 1.71
C GLY A 65 -11.07 7.49 2.37
N THR A 66 -11.69 6.40 1.92
CA THR A 66 -11.37 5.05 2.36
C THR A 66 -11.27 4.14 1.14
N VAL A 67 -10.21 3.35 1.07
CA VAL A 67 -9.98 2.36 0.00
C VAL A 67 -9.81 1.00 0.63
N THR A 68 -10.42 -0.02 0.02
CA THR A 68 -10.29 -1.40 0.46
C THR A 68 -9.47 -2.17 -0.56
N PHE A 69 -8.41 -2.81 -0.10
CA PHE A 69 -7.50 -3.62 -0.89
C PHE A 69 -7.70 -5.08 -0.51
N ARG A 70 -7.89 -5.97 -1.50
CA ARG A 70 -8.16 -7.40 -1.28
C ARG A 70 -7.15 -8.25 -2.01
N LYS A 71 -6.71 -9.35 -1.41
CA LYS A 71 -5.99 -10.40 -2.12
C LYS A 71 -6.86 -10.89 -3.28
N ASP A 72 -6.31 -10.94 -4.49
CA ASP A 72 -7.02 -11.57 -5.61
C ASP A 72 -7.01 -13.09 -5.37
N THR A 73 -8.16 -13.72 -5.54
CA THR A 73 -8.36 -15.16 -5.24
C THR A 73 -8.56 -15.98 -6.51
N LYS A 74 -8.22 -15.43 -7.68
CA LYS A 74 -8.34 -16.18 -8.94
C LYS A 74 -7.24 -17.24 -9.03
N ASP A 75 -7.70 -18.48 -8.97
CA ASP A 75 -7.05 -19.69 -9.50
C ASP A 75 -5.71 -20.12 -8.88
N GLY A 76 -5.77 -20.62 -7.64
CA GLY A 76 -4.98 -21.79 -7.17
C GLY A 76 -3.45 -21.72 -7.19
N ALA A 77 -2.87 -20.65 -7.71
CA ALA A 77 -1.46 -20.34 -7.63
C ALA A 77 -1.20 -19.68 -6.28
N GLU A 78 0.00 -19.90 -5.74
CA GLU A 78 0.58 -19.14 -4.63
C GLU A 78 0.83 -17.68 -5.03
N GLU A 79 -0.19 -17.01 -5.60
CA GLU A 79 -0.09 -15.63 -5.97
C GLU A 79 -0.06 -14.80 -4.70
N TYR A 80 1.07 -14.09 -4.60
CA TYR A 80 1.43 -13.16 -3.56
C TYR A 80 0.25 -12.29 -3.15
N ASN A 81 0.36 -11.70 -1.95
CA ASN A 81 -0.59 -10.73 -1.43
C ASN A 81 -0.64 -9.42 -2.26
N THR A 82 -0.60 -9.47 -3.59
CA THR A 82 -0.46 -8.37 -4.55
C THR A 82 -1.49 -7.28 -4.27
N GLY A 83 -2.76 -7.63 -4.09
CA GLY A 83 -3.79 -6.66 -3.73
C GLY A 83 -3.53 -5.97 -2.39
N VAL A 84 -3.12 -6.70 -1.37
CA VAL A 84 -2.78 -6.14 -0.05
C VAL A 84 -1.51 -5.29 -0.11
N PHE A 85 -0.51 -5.70 -0.91
CA PHE A 85 0.73 -4.97 -1.13
C PHE A 85 0.53 -3.70 -1.96
N ILE A 86 -0.44 -3.67 -2.89
CA ILE A 86 -0.95 -2.44 -3.52
C ILE A 86 -1.39 -1.45 -2.44
N GLY A 87 -2.06 -1.94 -1.37
CA GLY A 87 -2.42 -1.10 -0.23
C GLY A 87 -1.21 -0.47 0.47
N MET A 88 -0.08 -1.18 0.57
CA MET A 88 1.16 -0.65 1.14
C MET A 88 1.80 0.42 0.25
N GLU A 89 1.78 0.21 -1.08
CA GLU A 89 2.22 1.22 -2.05
C GLU A 89 1.33 2.47 -2.01
N PHE A 90 0.01 2.29 -1.84
CA PHE A 90 -0.93 3.40 -1.70
C PHE A 90 -0.66 4.24 -0.45
N ILE A 91 -0.40 3.61 0.71
CA ILE A 91 -0.03 4.31 1.95
C ILE A 91 1.25 5.15 1.75
N GLN A 92 2.28 4.56 1.13
CA GLN A 92 3.51 5.28 0.82
C GLN A 92 3.24 6.46 -0.11
N CYS A 93 2.40 6.27 -1.14
CA CYS A 93 2.02 7.33 -2.05
C CYS A 93 1.33 8.49 -1.32
N CYS A 94 0.44 8.20 -0.36
CA CYS A 94 -0.19 9.23 0.47
C CYS A 94 0.86 10.06 1.22
N PHE A 95 1.76 9.41 1.97
CA PHE A 95 2.76 10.12 2.75
C PHE A 95 3.73 10.93 1.89
N ASN A 96 4.14 10.40 0.73
CA ASN A 96 4.99 11.13 -0.22
C ASN A 96 4.33 12.41 -0.78
N HIS A 97 3.00 12.49 -0.73
CA HIS A 97 2.23 13.68 -1.11
C HIS A 97 1.79 14.54 0.09
N GLY A 98 2.28 14.24 1.30
CA GLY A 98 1.88 14.94 2.52
C GLY A 98 0.45 14.66 2.98
N ILE A 99 -0.17 13.58 2.47
CA ILE A 99 -1.52 13.15 2.84
C ILE A 99 -1.39 12.09 3.94
N PRO A 100 -2.00 12.29 5.11
CA PRO A 100 -1.95 11.27 6.16
C PRO A 100 -2.75 10.03 5.73
N ALA A 101 -2.29 8.84 6.14
CA ALA A 101 -2.96 7.59 5.86
C ALA A 101 -2.90 6.64 7.05
N TRP A 102 -3.97 5.89 7.26
CA TRP A 102 -4.14 4.95 8.38
C TRP A 102 -4.77 3.65 7.92
N VAL A 103 -4.25 2.53 8.39
CA VAL A 103 -4.90 1.23 8.31
C VAL A 103 -6.04 1.20 9.32
N LEU A 104 -7.28 1.14 8.83
CA LEU A 104 -8.48 1.08 9.67
C LEU A 104 -8.84 -0.34 10.09
N ASN A 105 -8.64 -1.30 9.19
CA ASN A 105 -9.01 -2.69 9.42
C ASN A 105 -8.12 -3.63 8.60
N VAL A 106 -7.86 -4.81 9.15
CA VAL A 106 -7.12 -5.89 8.49
C VAL A 106 -7.91 -7.18 8.68
N ARG A 107 -8.45 -7.72 7.59
CA ARG A 107 -9.18 -8.99 7.61
C ARG A 107 -8.20 -10.13 7.39
N ARG A 108 -8.33 -11.17 8.21
CA ARG A 108 -7.54 -12.39 8.11
C ARG A 108 -8.41 -13.62 7.94
N VAL A 109 -7.93 -14.58 7.16
CA VAL A 109 -8.55 -15.91 6.97
C VAL A 109 -7.45 -16.95 7.13
N HIS A 110 -7.64 -17.90 8.05
CA HIS A 110 -6.62 -18.91 8.40
C HIS A 110 -5.24 -18.33 8.74
N GLY A 111 -5.20 -17.13 9.34
CA GLY A 111 -3.97 -16.41 9.68
C GLY A 111 -3.40 -15.51 8.58
N GLU A 112 -3.83 -15.69 7.32
CA GLU A 112 -3.38 -14.86 6.20
C GLU A 112 -4.16 -13.55 6.09
N VAL A 113 -3.46 -12.45 5.80
CA VAL A 113 -4.10 -11.17 5.48
C VAL A 113 -4.73 -11.25 4.08
N VAL A 114 -6.05 -11.08 4.02
CA VAL A 114 -6.82 -11.13 2.77
C VAL A 114 -7.41 -9.78 2.39
N GLU A 115 -7.47 -8.83 3.31
CA GLU A 115 -7.99 -7.48 3.06
C GLU A 115 -7.37 -6.46 4.00
N VAL A 116 -7.11 -5.26 3.47
CA VAL A 116 -6.72 -4.09 4.25
C VAL A 116 -7.60 -2.92 3.84
N VAL A 117 -8.15 -2.22 4.84
CA VAL A 117 -8.91 -0.99 4.65
C VAL A 117 -8.03 0.18 5.07
N VAL A 118 -7.81 1.12 4.15
CA VAL A 118 -6.97 2.30 4.37
C VAL A 118 -7.83 3.55 4.31
N LYS A 119 -7.76 4.38 5.35
CA LYS A 119 -8.23 5.76 5.32
C LYS A 119 -7.09 6.69 4.93
N PHE A 120 -7.37 7.69 4.12
CA PHE A 120 -6.43 8.75 3.77
C PHE A 120 -7.11 10.11 3.90
N GLY A 121 -6.31 11.16 4.15
CA GLY A 121 -6.76 12.54 4.34
C GLY A 121 -7.34 12.84 5.72
#